data_AF-A0AAU1BB49-F1
#
_entry.id   AF-A0AAU1BB49-F1
#
_cell.length_a   1.000
_cell.length_b   1.000
_cell.length_c   1.000
_cell.angle_alpha   90.00
_cell.angle_beta   90.00
_cell.angle_gamma   90.00
#
_symmetry.space_group_name_H-M   'P 1'
#
loop_
_entity.id
_entity.type
_entity.pdbx_description
1 polymer ?
#
loop_
_entity_poly.entity_id
_entity_poly.type
_entity_poly.pdbx_seq_one_letter_code
_entity_poly.pdbx_strand_id
1 'polypeptide(L)'
;MERTTTESHAAEPPAPVGRIRQRLTRRLPRRLAALTGLLLLCALPAPAVDAAEPHDVHPHTGQTLYVSDYGNNRVVTLPTTSGGGQRVLALDGLVRPTGLAWDRAGSLYVADTGNNRVVRLLPDGGGQATVPTDGLSRPLGLAVDASGDLYVADSFNDRVVKVPADGSSQTTVPTTGLLHPWGLALAPGGDLYISDFVNDRVVKVSAAGGQTTVPTDSLSQPTGLALSATGDLYVSDSGNNRVVKIAAATGLQTTVPFTGLSNPLGLALDLRGALYVADAFNNRVLRIRPNGTQVALNSTGLNTPTGLAFPPRTGAAE
;
A
#
# COMPACT_ATOMS: atom_id res chain seq x y z
N MET A 1 -55.00 -19.83 31.37
CA MET A 1 -54.95 -20.04 32.83
C MET A 1 -54.61 -21.50 33.02
N GLU A 2 -53.63 -21.90 33.82
CA GLU A 2 -52.95 -21.16 34.90
C GLU A 2 -51.45 -20.90 34.64
N ARG A 3 -50.78 -20.26 35.61
CA ARG A 3 -49.34 -19.95 35.59
C ARG A 3 -48.60 -20.99 36.43
N THR A 4 -47.34 -21.26 36.10
CA THR A 4 -46.39 -21.80 37.08
C THR A 4 -45.04 -21.13 36.87
N THR A 5 -44.46 -20.65 37.96
CA THR A 5 -43.31 -19.74 37.97
C THR A 5 -41.98 -20.49 38.11
N THR A 6 -40.99 -19.94 37.43
CA THR A 6 -39.54 -19.94 37.73
C THR A 6 -39.06 -20.59 39.02
N GLU A 7 -37.96 -21.34 38.92
CA GLU A 7 -36.76 -21.01 39.73
C GLU A 7 -35.47 -21.40 39.00
N SER A 8 -34.46 -20.53 39.10
CA SER A 8 -33.14 -20.66 38.48
C SER A 8 -32.10 -20.75 39.59
N HIS A 9 -31.31 -21.82 39.61
CA HIS A 9 -30.32 -22.03 40.66
C HIS A 9 -28.91 -21.76 40.12
N ALA A 10 -28.36 -20.59 40.47
CA ALA A 10 -26.98 -20.24 40.21
C ALA A 10 -26.10 -20.69 41.39
N ALA A 11 -24.95 -21.31 41.09
CA ALA A 11 -23.93 -21.62 42.09
C ALA A 11 -22.52 -21.51 41.46
N GLU A 12 -21.72 -20.59 41.99
CA GLU A 12 -20.29 -20.41 41.72
C GLU A 12 -19.58 -20.17 43.09
N PRO A 13 -18.24 -20.10 43.18
CA PRO A 13 -17.42 -21.24 43.61
C PRO A 13 -16.64 -20.96 44.93
N PRO A 14 -15.83 -21.92 45.43
CA PRO A 14 -14.78 -21.62 46.39
C PRO A 14 -13.36 -22.03 45.96
N ALA A 15 -12.55 -21.00 45.65
CA ALA A 15 -11.22 -20.70 46.21
C ALA A 15 -10.00 -21.69 46.12
N PRO A 16 -8.74 -21.18 46.22
CA PRO A 16 -7.58 -21.80 45.57
C PRO A 16 -6.46 -22.31 46.52
N VAL A 17 -5.66 -23.28 46.03
CA VAL A 17 -4.36 -23.71 46.57
C VAL A 17 -3.47 -24.14 45.38
N GLY A 18 -2.16 -23.87 45.28
CA GLY A 18 -1.28 -23.09 46.15
C GLY A 18 0.04 -22.72 45.43
N ARG A 19 0.84 -21.82 46.04
CA ARG A 19 2.13 -21.37 45.48
C ARG A 19 3.24 -22.40 45.72
N ILE A 20 4.05 -22.70 44.70
CA ILE A 20 5.40 -23.25 44.89
C ILE A 20 6.42 -22.28 44.28
N ARG A 21 7.27 -21.71 45.15
CA ARG A 21 8.51 -21.01 44.75
C ARG A 21 9.63 -22.06 44.72
N GLN A 22 10.44 -22.07 43.67
CA GLN A 22 11.83 -22.54 43.78
C GLN A 22 12.79 -21.55 43.12
N ARG A 23 13.87 -21.22 43.83
CA ARG A 23 15.03 -20.46 43.36
C ARG A 23 16.23 -21.41 43.30
N LEU A 24 16.94 -21.46 42.18
CA LEU A 24 18.35 -21.86 42.09
C LEU A 24 18.96 -21.09 40.89
N THR A 25 19.71 -20.00 41.04
CA THR A 25 21.12 -19.86 41.49
C THR A 25 22.20 -20.50 40.60
N ARG A 26 22.81 -19.65 39.75
CA ARG A 26 24.24 -19.58 39.34
C ARG A 26 25.02 -20.89 39.08
N ARG A 27 25.74 -20.90 37.93
CA ARG A 27 27.22 -20.81 37.85
C ARG A 27 27.72 -20.68 36.40
N LEU A 28 28.64 -19.75 36.15
CA LEU A 28 29.60 -19.76 35.02
C LEU A 28 31.00 -20.07 35.57
N PRO A 29 31.88 -20.71 34.79
CA PRO A 29 33.33 -20.58 34.93
C PRO A 29 34.01 -19.96 33.68
N ARG A 30 35.14 -19.26 33.89
CA ARG A 30 36.02 -18.65 32.87
C ARG A 30 37.29 -19.49 32.62
N ARG A 31 37.80 -19.51 31.38
CA ARG A 31 39.24 -19.55 30.94
C ARG A 31 39.29 -19.04 29.47
N LEU A 32 40.20 -18.20 28.93
CA LEU A 32 41.36 -17.42 29.39
C LEU A 32 42.79 -17.99 29.17
N ALA A 33 43.26 -17.99 27.91
CA ALA A 33 44.67 -17.87 27.42
C ALA A 33 44.59 -17.84 25.86
N ALA A 34 45.13 -16.92 25.04
CA ALA A 34 46.33 -16.07 25.04
C ALA A 34 47.56 -16.72 24.35
N LEU A 35 48.00 -16.17 23.20
CA LEU A 35 49.40 -16.21 22.78
C LEU A 35 49.80 -15.02 21.87
N THR A 36 51.03 -14.60 22.09
CA THR A 36 51.79 -13.41 21.70
C THR A 36 52.01 -13.11 20.21
N GLY A 37 52.26 -11.82 19.90
CA GLY A 37 52.89 -11.36 18.65
C GLY A 37 53.23 -9.87 18.68
N LEU A 38 54.33 -9.48 19.35
CA LEU A 38 54.81 -8.09 19.38
C LEU A 38 55.94 -7.91 18.34
N LEU A 39 55.77 -6.98 17.41
CA LEU A 39 56.88 -6.42 16.63
C LEU A 39 56.83 -4.89 16.73
N LEU A 40 57.92 -4.29 17.19
CA LEU A 40 58.09 -2.84 17.29
C LEU A 40 58.84 -2.37 16.03
N LEU A 41 58.28 -1.44 15.27
CA LEU A 41 58.99 -0.78 14.18
C LEU A 41 58.70 0.73 14.17
N CYS A 42 59.71 1.50 13.75
CA CYS A 42 59.83 2.92 14.05
C CYS A 42 58.74 3.81 13.44
N ALA A 43 58.27 4.80 14.22
CA ALA A 43 57.41 5.85 13.73
C ALA A 43 58.21 6.95 13.01
N LEU A 44 57.82 7.25 11.78
CA LEU A 44 58.07 8.52 11.09
C LEU A 44 56.70 9.11 10.69
N PRO A 45 56.50 10.44 10.79
CA PRO A 45 55.23 11.04 10.41
C PRO A 45 55.12 11.12 8.87
N ALA A 46 54.35 10.21 8.28
CA ALA A 46 53.87 10.40 6.91
C ALA A 46 52.76 11.45 6.89
N PRO A 47 52.68 12.32 5.87
CA PRO A 47 51.59 13.29 5.76
C PRO A 47 50.26 12.55 5.57
N ALA A 48 49.18 13.10 6.13
CA ALA A 48 47.84 12.60 5.90
C ALA A 48 47.49 12.81 4.42
N VAL A 49 47.60 11.74 3.63
CA VAL A 49 46.94 11.67 2.33
C VAL A 49 45.46 11.47 2.64
N ASP A 50 44.69 12.53 2.35
CA ASP A 50 43.24 12.48 2.33
C ASP A 50 42.79 11.50 1.25
N ALA A 51 42.67 10.24 1.64
CA ALA A 51 42.01 9.21 0.84
C ALA A 51 40.51 9.48 0.91
N ALA A 52 40.07 10.52 0.20
CA ALA A 52 38.69 10.71 -0.16
C ALA A 52 38.21 9.40 -0.80
N GLU A 53 37.37 8.65 -0.08
CA GLU A 53 36.68 7.52 -0.67
C GLU A 53 35.98 7.99 -1.94
N PRO A 54 35.94 7.18 -3.01
CA PRO A 54 35.26 7.58 -4.23
C PRO A 54 33.82 7.92 -3.84
N HIS A 55 33.47 9.20 -3.92
CA HIS A 55 32.12 9.67 -3.69
C HIS A 55 31.24 8.93 -4.70
N ASP A 56 30.53 7.92 -4.23
CA ASP A 56 29.55 7.21 -5.02
C ASP A 56 28.36 8.18 -5.19
N VAL A 57 28.47 9.06 -6.19
CA VAL A 57 27.43 10.02 -6.59
C VAL A 57 26.33 9.28 -7.34
N HIS A 58 25.84 8.22 -6.71
CA HIS A 58 24.47 7.75 -6.81
C HIS A 58 23.71 8.26 -5.58
N PRO A 59 23.35 9.57 -5.53
CA PRO A 59 22.24 9.94 -4.67
C PRO A 59 21.07 9.07 -5.11
N HIS A 60 20.59 8.20 -4.21
CA HIS A 60 19.26 7.62 -4.34
C HIS A 60 18.26 8.76 -4.16
N THR A 61 18.11 9.54 -5.24
CA THR A 61 17.20 10.66 -5.40
C THR A 61 15.82 10.22 -4.93
N GLY A 62 15.18 11.06 -4.12
CA GLY A 62 13.94 10.69 -3.45
C GLY A 62 12.91 10.19 -4.48
N GLN A 63 12.29 9.04 -4.20
CA GLN A 63 11.19 8.55 -5.03
C GLN A 63 10.14 9.64 -5.17
N THR A 64 9.60 9.78 -6.38
CA THR A 64 8.52 10.73 -6.67
C THR A 64 7.19 10.00 -6.53
N LEU A 65 6.35 10.45 -5.61
CA LEU A 65 5.00 9.92 -5.43
C LEU A 65 4.05 10.63 -6.41
N TYR A 66 3.25 9.87 -7.14
CA TYR A 66 2.19 10.40 -8.00
C TYR A 66 0.88 10.36 -7.23
N VAL A 67 0.10 11.44 -7.32
CA VAL A 67 -1.10 11.67 -6.52
C VAL A 67 -2.22 12.17 -7.44
N SER A 68 -3.34 11.48 -7.47
CA SER A 68 -4.57 11.98 -8.08
C SER A 68 -5.17 13.06 -7.18
N ASP A 69 -5.28 14.27 -7.72
CA ASP A 69 -5.79 15.45 -7.04
C ASP A 69 -7.23 15.69 -7.51
N TYR A 70 -8.15 14.86 -7.00
CA TYR A 70 -9.51 14.64 -7.50
C TYR A 70 -10.30 15.93 -7.68
N GLY A 71 -10.32 16.79 -6.65
CA GLY A 71 -11.08 18.03 -6.66
C GLY A 71 -10.52 19.11 -7.59
N ASN A 72 -9.27 18.94 -8.04
CA ASN A 72 -8.60 19.83 -9.00
C ASN A 72 -8.46 19.20 -10.40
N ASN A 73 -9.08 18.05 -10.66
CA ASN A 73 -9.10 17.39 -11.98
C ASN A 73 -7.70 17.14 -12.58
N ARG A 74 -6.70 16.79 -11.76
CA ARG A 74 -5.30 16.63 -12.22
C ARG A 74 -4.57 15.51 -11.49
N VAL A 75 -3.41 15.12 -12.01
CA VAL A 75 -2.42 14.31 -11.28
C VAL A 75 -1.21 15.19 -10.97
N VAL A 76 -0.65 15.07 -9.77
CA VAL A 76 0.56 15.79 -9.36
C VAL A 76 1.65 14.83 -8.88
N THR A 77 2.90 15.29 -8.96
CA THR A 77 4.05 14.65 -8.32
C THR A 77 4.36 15.32 -6.99
N LEU A 78 4.59 14.53 -5.95
CA LEU A 78 5.11 14.94 -4.65
C LEU A 78 6.49 14.30 -4.40
N PRO A 79 7.55 15.09 -4.17
CA PRO A 79 8.85 14.57 -3.74
C PRO A 79 8.76 13.95 -2.34
N THR A 80 9.32 12.75 -2.15
CA THR A 80 9.37 12.10 -0.82
C THR A 80 10.50 12.62 0.09
N THR A 81 11.40 13.46 -0.45
CA THR A 81 12.53 14.10 0.23
C THR A 81 12.45 15.62 0.13
N SER A 82 12.96 16.33 1.14
CA SER A 82 13.09 17.80 1.13
C SER A 82 13.99 18.27 -0.02
N GLY A 83 13.50 19.23 -0.82
CA GLY A 83 14.29 19.89 -1.88
C GLY A 83 13.68 19.81 -3.29
N GLY A 84 12.72 18.89 -3.53
CA GLY A 84 11.93 18.90 -4.77
C GLY A 84 10.71 19.84 -4.67
N GLY A 85 10.18 20.25 -5.83
CA GLY A 85 8.89 20.94 -5.93
C GLY A 85 7.76 20.02 -6.40
N GLN A 86 6.52 20.33 -6.02
CA GLN A 86 5.32 19.71 -6.60
C GLN A 86 5.21 20.09 -8.08
N ARG A 87 4.89 19.14 -8.97
CA ARG A 87 4.64 19.40 -10.40
C ARG A 87 3.30 18.80 -10.81
N VAL A 88 2.56 19.49 -11.67
CA VAL A 88 1.36 18.95 -12.33
C VAL A 88 1.80 18.13 -13.54
N LEU A 89 1.19 16.96 -13.77
CA LEU A 89 1.40 16.19 -15.01
C LEU A 89 0.66 16.85 -16.17
N ALA A 90 1.26 16.82 -17.36
CA ALA A 90 0.57 17.20 -18.59
C ALA A 90 -0.39 16.06 -19.00
N LEU A 91 -1.60 16.10 -18.44
CA LEU A 91 -2.72 15.21 -18.73
C LEU A 91 -3.95 16.08 -19.02
N ASP A 92 -4.45 16.00 -20.25
CA ASP A 92 -5.50 16.91 -20.74
C ASP A 92 -6.89 16.28 -20.59
N GLY A 93 -7.83 17.08 -20.07
CA GLY A 93 -9.24 16.75 -20.02
C GLY A 93 -9.62 15.68 -18.98
N LEU A 94 -8.78 15.42 -17.97
CA LEU A 94 -9.18 14.62 -16.81
C LEU A 94 -10.37 15.26 -16.08
N VAL A 95 -11.24 14.43 -15.51
CA VAL A 95 -12.31 14.83 -14.61
C VAL A 95 -12.33 13.87 -13.43
N ARG A 96 -12.09 14.40 -12.22
CA ARG A 96 -12.15 13.66 -10.96
C ARG A 96 -11.30 12.37 -10.96
N PRO A 97 -9.99 12.45 -11.27
CA PRO A 97 -9.14 11.25 -11.33
C PRO A 97 -9.05 10.56 -9.97
N THR A 98 -8.98 9.22 -9.99
CA THR A 98 -8.90 8.39 -8.78
C THR A 98 -7.69 7.47 -8.79
N GLY A 99 -7.84 6.18 -9.14
CA GLY A 99 -6.76 5.20 -9.13
C GLY A 99 -5.60 5.56 -10.05
N LEU A 100 -4.40 5.19 -9.61
CA LEU A 100 -3.15 5.29 -10.35
C LEU A 100 -2.47 3.93 -10.33
N ALA A 101 -1.96 3.47 -11.47
CA ALA A 101 -1.15 2.26 -11.56
C ALA A 101 -0.04 2.43 -12.60
N TRP A 102 1.10 1.78 -12.41
CA TRP A 102 2.19 1.76 -13.39
C TRP A 102 2.36 0.37 -13.98
N ASP A 103 2.65 0.30 -15.28
CA ASP A 103 3.24 -0.91 -15.85
C ASP A 103 4.76 -0.96 -15.60
N ARG A 104 5.39 -2.10 -15.90
CA ARG A 104 6.86 -2.27 -15.80
C ARG A 104 7.63 -1.51 -16.88
N ALA A 105 6.97 -1.08 -17.96
CA ALA A 105 7.56 -0.32 -19.06
C ALA A 105 7.64 1.21 -18.78
N GLY A 106 7.06 1.68 -17.67
CA GLY A 106 7.09 3.09 -17.28
C GLY A 106 5.90 3.91 -17.81
N SER A 107 4.78 3.27 -18.17
CA SER A 107 3.53 3.98 -18.44
C SER A 107 2.71 4.17 -17.16
N LEU A 108 2.11 5.34 -16.97
CA LEU A 108 1.18 5.62 -15.88
C LEU A 108 -0.27 5.51 -16.39
N TYR A 109 -1.06 4.67 -15.74
CA TYR A 109 -2.50 4.54 -15.95
C TYR A 109 -3.25 5.34 -14.89
N VAL A 110 -4.28 6.06 -15.30
CA VAL A 110 -5.10 6.97 -14.48
C VAL A 110 -6.57 6.65 -14.70
N ALA A 111 -7.29 6.34 -13.62
CA ALA A 111 -8.74 6.19 -13.69
C ALA A 111 -9.37 7.59 -13.78
N ASP A 112 -9.84 7.94 -14.98
CA ASP A 112 -10.48 9.21 -15.29
C ASP A 112 -11.98 9.08 -15.01
N THR A 113 -12.30 8.95 -13.71
CA THR A 113 -13.59 8.47 -13.20
C THR A 113 -14.77 9.31 -13.68
N GLY A 114 -14.62 10.63 -13.80
CA GLY A 114 -15.68 11.52 -14.27
C GLY A 114 -16.01 11.37 -15.75
N ASN A 115 -15.07 10.85 -16.54
CA ASN A 115 -15.21 10.59 -17.97
C ASN A 115 -15.44 9.10 -18.30
N ASN A 116 -15.61 8.23 -17.29
CA ASN A 116 -15.83 6.79 -17.45
C ASN A 116 -14.77 6.07 -18.32
N ARG A 117 -13.49 6.46 -18.19
CA ARG A 117 -12.39 5.87 -18.98
C ARG A 117 -11.12 5.68 -18.16
N VAL A 118 -10.14 4.97 -18.73
CA VAL A 118 -8.76 4.97 -18.24
C VAL A 118 -7.87 5.69 -19.24
N VAL A 119 -7.05 6.61 -18.75
CA VAL A 119 -6.02 7.31 -19.53
C VAL A 119 -4.66 6.70 -19.22
N ARG A 120 -3.86 6.44 -20.25
CA ARG A 120 -2.46 5.97 -20.14
C ARG A 120 -1.53 7.09 -20.62
N LEU A 121 -0.68 7.58 -19.73
CA LEU A 121 0.48 8.39 -20.09
C LEU A 121 1.61 7.45 -20.52
N LEU A 122 2.11 7.63 -21.74
CA LEU A 122 3.20 6.84 -22.28
C LEU A 122 4.55 7.27 -21.67
N PRO A 123 5.53 6.36 -21.57
CA PRO A 123 6.89 6.70 -21.13
C PRO A 123 7.52 7.78 -22.04
N ASP A 124 8.54 8.44 -21.50
CA ASP A 124 9.46 9.35 -22.21
C ASP A 124 8.81 10.50 -23.02
N GLY A 125 7.58 10.88 -22.66
CA GLY A 125 6.86 11.99 -23.29
C GLY A 125 6.10 11.63 -24.56
N GLY A 126 5.82 10.34 -24.80
CA GLY A 126 4.99 9.87 -25.93
C GLY A 126 3.53 10.35 -25.94
N GLY A 127 3.13 11.19 -24.98
CA GLY A 127 1.77 11.73 -24.85
C GLY A 127 0.82 10.83 -24.06
N GLN A 128 -0.46 11.20 -24.08
CA GLN A 128 -1.54 10.43 -23.44
C GLN A 128 -2.41 9.70 -24.47
N ALA A 129 -2.88 8.51 -24.12
CA ALA A 129 -3.83 7.71 -24.89
C ALA A 129 -5.00 7.24 -24.00
N THR A 130 -6.18 7.04 -24.57
CA THR A 130 -7.28 6.34 -23.88
C THR A 130 -7.05 4.84 -24.02
N VAL A 131 -7.17 4.08 -22.93
CA VAL A 131 -7.11 2.61 -22.96
C VAL A 131 -8.39 2.08 -23.65
N PRO A 132 -8.30 1.09 -24.56
CA PRO A 132 -9.48 0.51 -25.21
C PRO A 132 -10.26 -0.36 -24.22
N THR A 133 -11.22 0.26 -23.52
CA THR A 133 -12.10 -0.38 -22.54
C THR A 133 -13.54 -0.35 -23.00
N ASP A 134 -14.32 -1.39 -22.69
CA ASP A 134 -15.73 -1.49 -23.08
C ASP A 134 -16.69 -1.31 -21.88
N GLY A 135 -17.60 -0.34 -22.01
CA GLY A 135 -18.73 -0.14 -21.11
C GLY A 135 -18.39 0.23 -19.66
N LEU A 136 -17.26 0.88 -19.38
CA LEU A 136 -16.92 1.31 -18.01
C LEU A 136 -17.94 2.32 -17.44
N SER A 137 -18.16 2.24 -16.12
CA SER A 137 -19.01 3.13 -15.34
C SER A 137 -18.31 3.48 -14.03
N ARG A 138 -17.86 4.73 -13.92
CA ARG A 138 -17.08 5.29 -12.80
C ARG A 138 -15.94 4.37 -12.35
N PRO A 139 -14.91 4.13 -13.19
CA PRO A 139 -13.75 3.34 -12.79
C PRO A 139 -13.03 4.01 -11.61
N LEU A 140 -12.68 3.24 -10.57
CA LEU A 140 -12.01 3.76 -9.36
C LEU A 140 -10.58 3.24 -9.22
N GLY A 141 -10.38 2.00 -8.78
CA GLY A 141 -9.07 1.39 -8.61
C GLY A 141 -8.50 0.83 -9.91
N LEU A 142 -7.17 0.88 -10.01
CA LEU A 142 -6.39 0.27 -11.08
C LEU A 142 -5.29 -0.61 -10.48
N ALA A 143 -4.94 -1.69 -11.16
CA ALA A 143 -3.72 -2.44 -10.93
C ALA A 143 -3.20 -2.97 -12.27
N VAL A 144 -1.89 -3.16 -12.42
CA VAL A 144 -1.28 -3.75 -13.62
C VAL A 144 -0.43 -4.93 -13.18
N ASP A 145 -0.54 -6.07 -13.88
CA ASP A 145 0.26 -7.26 -13.58
C ASP A 145 1.64 -7.25 -14.24
N ALA A 146 2.44 -8.28 -13.98
CA ALA A 146 3.80 -8.39 -14.51
C ALA A 146 3.86 -8.61 -16.05
N SER A 147 2.76 -9.04 -16.67
CA SER A 147 2.59 -9.16 -18.12
C SER A 147 2.18 -7.83 -18.77
N GLY A 148 1.76 -6.85 -17.96
CA GLY A 148 1.23 -5.57 -18.41
C GLY A 148 -0.30 -5.52 -18.50
N ASP A 149 -1.00 -6.57 -18.10
CA ASP A 149 -2.46 -6.59 -18.20
C ASP A 149 -3.07 -5.65 -17.14
N LEU A 150 -3.97 -4.78 -17.58
CA LEU A 150 -4.61 -3.78 -16.72
C LEU A 150 -5.89 -4.34 -16.11
N TYR A 151 -6.00 -4.24 -14.78
CA TYR A 151 -7.20 -4.54 -14.01
C TYR A 151 -7.86 -3.22 -13.59
N VAL A 152 -9.17 -3.09 -13.82
CA VAL A 152 -9.96 -1.88 -13.55
C VAL A 152 -11.15 -2.25 -12.67
N ALA A 153 -11.29 -1.60 -11.52
CA ALA A 153 -12.49 -1.67 -10.71
C ALA A 153 -13.57 -0.83 -11.38
N ASP A 154 -14.49 -1.50 -12.06
CA ASP A 154 -15.58 -0.91 -12.84
C ASP A 154 -16.78 -0.70 -11.92
N SER A 155 -16.63 0.27 -11.02
CA SER A 155 -17.31 0.29 -9.73
C SER A 155 -18.82 0.41 -9.82
N PHE A 156 -19.37 1.15 -10.80
CA PHE A 156 -20.82 1.29 -10.95
C PHE A 156 -21.46 0.20 -11.82
N ASN A 157 -20.66 -0.77 -12.27
CA ASN A 157 -21.12 -2.03 -12.88
C ASN A 157 -20.83 -3.24 -11.96
N ASP A 158 -20.49 -3.02 -10.69
CA ASP A 158 -20.26 -4.03 -9.65
C ASP A 158 -19.29 -5.17 -10.06
N ARG A 159 -18.28 -4.84 -10.86
CA ARG A 159 -17.31 -5.81 -11.40
C ARG A 159 -15.89 -5.29 -11.42
N VAL A 160 -14.95 -6.21 -11.64
CA VAL A 160 -13.58 -5.87 -12.06
C VAL A 160 -13.38 -6.40 -13.47
N VAL A 161 -12.86 -5.58 -14.38
CA VAL A 161 -12.50 -5.99 -15.74
C VAL A 161 -10.98 -6.10 -15.88
N LYS A 162 -10.54 -7.02 -16.74
CA LYS A 162 -9.17 -7.19 -17.19
C LYS A 162 -9.07 -6.77 -18.66
N VAL A 163 -8.11 -5.90 -18.97
CA VAL A 163 -7.76 -5.44 -20.31
C VAL A 163 -6.40 -6.03 -20.65
N PRO A 164 -6.33 -7.06 -21.53
CA PRO A 164 -5.09 -7.72 -21.90
C PRO A 164 -4.09 -6.80 -22.62
N ALA A 165 -2.81 -6.93 -22.30
CA ALA A 165 -1.70 -6.20 -22.93
C ALA A 165 -1.41 -6.66 -24.36
N ASP A 166 -1.80 -7.88 -24.72
CA ASP A 166 -1.68 -8.45 -26.07
C ASP A 166 -2.71 -7.87 -27.07
N GLY A 167 -3.62 -7.00 -26.61
CA GLY A 167 -4.66 -6.38 -27.42
C GLY A 167 -5.88 -7.27 -27.67
N SER A 168 -5.97 -8.43 -27.02
CA SER A 168 -7.19 -9.25 -27.01
C SER A 168 -8.32 -8.58 -26.21
N SER A 169 -9.56 -9.06 -26.41
CA SER A 169 -10.76 -8.43 -25.86
C SER A 169 -10.76 -8.34 -24.33
N GLN A 170 -11.30 -7.24 -23.81
CA GLN A 170 -11.57 -7.07 -22.37
C GLN A 170 -12.40 -8.24 -21.83
N THR A 171 -12.01 -8.74 -20.67
CA THR A 171 -12.73 -9.81 -19.94
C THR A 171 -13.17 -9.32 -18.56
N THR A 172 -14.15 -9.99 -17.95
CA THR A 172 -14.55 -9.75 -16.55
C THR A 172 -13.82 -10.74 -15.65
N VAL A 173 -13.21 -10.27 -14.56
CA VAL A 173 -12.60 -11.14 -13.55
C VAL A 173 -13.69 -11.99 -12.89
N PRO A 174 -13.50 -13.30 -12.65
CA PRO A 174 -14.54 -14.18 -12.11
C PRO A 174 -14.78 -13.92 -10.61
N THR A 175 -15.51 -12.86 -10.31
CA THR A 175 -15.92 -12.42 -8.97
C THR A 175 -17.42 -12.65 -8.74
N THR A 176 -17.82 -12.84 -7.47
CA THR A 176 -19.23 -13.01 -7.09
C THR A 176 -19.64 -12.06 -5.96
N GLY A 177 -20.76 -11.36 -6.18
CA GLY A 177 -21.40 -10.51 -5.18
C GLY A 177 -20.56 -9.31 -4.71
N LEU A 178 -19.79 -8.69 -5.61
CA LEU A 178 -19.22 -7.36 -5.35
C LEU A 178 -20.33 -6.30 -5.33
N LEU A 179 -20.09 -5.19 -4.63
CA LEU A 179 -20.95 -4.01 -4.65
C LEU A 179 -20.09 -2.74 -4.47
N HIS A 180 -19.95 -1.99 -5.55
CA HIS A 180 -19.01 -0.87 -5.74
C HIS A 180 -17.54 -1.21 -5.40
N PRO A 181 -16.89 -2.15 -6.11
CA PRO A 181 -15.47 -2.43 -5.88
C PRO A 181 -14.62 -1.16 -6.05
N TRP A 182 -13.72 -0.87 -5.11
CA TRP A 182 -12.97 0.39 -5.09
C TRP A 182 -11.48 0.17 -5.40
N GLY A 183 -10.66 -0.21 -4.42
CA GLY A 183 -9.22 -0.39 -4.61
C GLY A 183 -8.87 -1.78 -5.12
N LEU A 184 -7.79 -1.85 -5.90
CA LEU A 184 -7.19 -3.09 -6.40
C LEU A 184 -5.74 -3.18 -5.94
N ALA A 185 -5.27 -4.38 -5.62
CA ALA A 185 -3.86 -4.67 -5.42
C ALA A 185 -3.52 -6.07 -5.93
N LEU A 186 -2.43 -6.20 -6.68
CA LEU A 186 -1.93 -7.48 -7.20
C LEU A 186 -0.73 -7.96 -6.38
N ALA A 187 -0.76 -9.21 -5.94
CA ALA A 187 0.41 -9.87 -5.38
C ALA A 187 1.37 -10.33 -6.51
N PRO A 188 2.68 -10.49 -6.25
CA PRO A 188 3.64 -10.99 -7.24
C PRO A 188 3.29 -12.36 -7.83
N GLY A 189 2.49 -13.18 -7.13
CA GLY A 189 1.97 -14.46 -7.62
C GLY A 189 0.71 -14.37 -8.48
N GLY A 190 0.22 -13.17 -8.81
CA GLY A 190 -0.98 -12.94 -9.63
C GLY A 190 -2.31 -12.87 -8.85
N ASP A 191 -2.29 -13.08 -7.54
CA ASP A 191 -3.50 -12.96 -6.71
C ASP A 191 -3.99 -11.51 -6.67
N LEU A 192 -5.27 -11.29 -7.01
CA LEU A 192 -5.90 -9.98 -7.03
C LEU A 192 -6.73 -9.75 -5.77
N TYR A 193 -6.43 -8.67 -5.05
CA TYR A 193 -7.18 -8.19 -3.91
C TYR A 193 -8.06 -7.02 -4.34
N ILE A 194 -9.33 -7.04 -3.91
CA ILE A 194 -10.38 -6.08 -4.32
C ILE A 194 -11.08 -5.61 -3.05
N SER A 195 -11.11 -4.29 -2.80
CA SER A 195 -11.93 -3.75 -1.71
C SER A 195 -13.38 -3.67 -2.18
N ASP A 196 -14.26 -4.35 -1.47
CA ASP A 196 -15.67 -4.49 -1.82
C ASP A 196 -16.46 -3.51 -0.94
N PHE A 197 -16.51 -2.25 -1.42
CA PHE A 197 -16.73 -1.05 -0.60
C PHE A 197 -18.03 -1.08 0.21
N VAL A 198 -19.16 -1.44 -0.40
CA VAL A 198 -20.46 -1.45 0.31
C VAL A 198 -20.64 -2.70 1.17
N ASN A 199 -19.95 -3.79 0.83
CA ASN A 199 -20.00 -5.04 1.58
C ASN A 199 -18.99 -5.08 2.76
N ASP A 200 -18.36 -3.95 3.09
CA ASP A 200 -17.45 -3.77 4.23
C ASP A 200 -16.36 -4.87 4.33
N ARG A 201 -15.83 -5.33 3.19
CA ARG A 201 -14.85 -6.43 3.14
C ARG A 201 -13.78 -6.24 2.08
N VAL A 202 -12.74 -7.08 2.13
CA VAL A 202 -11.80 -7.28 1.02
C VAL A 202 -11.96 -8.71 0.51
N VAL A 203 -12.09 -8.87 -0.81
CA VAL A 203 -12.06 -10.20 -1.45
C VAL A 203 -10.72 -10.41 -2.16
N LYS A 204 -10.31 -11.67 -2.25
CA LYS A 204 -9.13 -12.14 -2.97
C LYS A 204 -9.57 -13.12 -4.05
N VAL A 205 -9.20 -12.85 -5.30
CA VAL A 205 -9.27 -13.80 -6.41
C VAL A 205 -7.88 -14.41 -6.58
N SER A 206 -7.81 -15.74 -6.50
CA SER A 206 -6.56 -16.49 -6.67
C SER A 206 -6.14 -16.52 -8.14
N ALA A 207 -4.82 -16.46 -8.40
CA ALA A 207 -4.27 -16.65 -9.75
C ALA A 207 -4.62 -18.03 -10.35
N ALA A 208 -4.80 -19.05 -9.50
CA ALA A 208 -5.27 -20.38 -9.88
C ALA A 208 -6.82 -20.48 -10.01
N GLY A 209 -7.53 -19.36 -9.84
CA GLY A 209 -8.99 -19.29 -9.83
C GLY A 209 -9.60 -19.45 -8.43
N GLY A 210 -10.83 -18.94 -8.29
CA GLY A 210 -11.61 -18.96 -7.04
C GLY A 210 -11.51 -17.64 -6.26
N GLN A 211 -12.64 -17.24 -5.67
CA GLN A 211 -12.76 -16.06 -4.80
C GLN A 211 -12.83 -16.49 -3.33
N THR A 212 -12.13 -15.75 -2.47
CA THR A 212 -12.18 -15.87 -1.00
C THR A 212 -12.35 -14.49 -0.37
N THR A 213 -12.88 -14.40 0.86
CA THR A 213 -12.86 -13.16 1.64
C THR A 213 -11.61 -13.14 2.52
N VAL A 214 -10.90 -12.02 2.56
CA VAL A 214 -9.75 -11.83 3.46
C VAL A 214 -10.30 -11.72 4.89
N PRO A 215 -9.80 -12.50 5.86
CA PRO A 215 -10.19 -12.35 7.26
C PRO A 215 -9.82 -10.96 7.79
N THR A 216 -10.81 -10.18 8.22
CA THR A 216 -10.65 -8.81 8.71
C THR A 216 -11.67 -8.50 9.80
N ASP A 217 -11.26 -7.77 10.84
CA ASP A 217 -12.11 -7.42 11.97
C ASP A 217 -12.72 -6.02 11.78
N SER A 218 -14.03 -5.98 11.52
CA SER A 218 -14.85 -4.76 11.48
C SER A 218 -14.29 -3.64 10.60
N LEU A 219 -14.04 -3.93 9.33
CA LEU A 219 -13.88 -2.89 8.32
C LEU A 219 -15.19 -2.09 8.14
N SER A 220 -15.07 -0.87 7.65
CA SER A 220 -16.18 -0.06 7.16
C SER A 220 -15.71 0.76 5.96
N GLN A 221 -16.38 0.59 4.83
CA GLN A 221 -16.09 1.28 3.57
C GLN A 221 -14.60 1.19 3.16
N PRO A 222 -14.06 -0.01 2.92
CA PRO A 222 -12.65 -0.17 2.56
C PRO A 222 -12.37 0.35 1.14
N THR A 223 -11.34 1.19 0.99
CA THR A 223 -11.02 1.90 -0.25
C THR A 223 -9.65 1.50 -0.82
N GLY A 224 -8.58 2.24 -0.53
CA GLY A 224 -7.24 1.92 -1.03
C GLY A 224 -6.71 0.60 -0.49
N LEU A 225 -6.08 -0.18 -1.35
CA LEU A 225 -5.33 -1.38 -1.02
C LEU A 225 -3.87 -1.19 -1.43
N ALA A 226 -2.94 -1.74 -0.65
CA ALA A 226 -1.55 -1.86 -1.06
C ALA A 226 -0.90 -3.11 -0.45
N LEU A 227 0.03 -3.72 -1.16
CA LEU A 227 0.79 -4.90 -0.72
C LEU A 227 2.26 -4.54 -0.52
N SER A 228 2.85 -5.02 0.58
CA SER A 228 4.30 -5.02 0.75
C SER A 228 4.95 -6.15 -0.08
N ALA A 229 6.28 -6.08 -0.25
CA ALA A 229 7.05 -7.13 -0.91
C ALA A 229 6.97 -8.51 -0.21
N THR A 230 6.62 -8.55 1.09
CA THR A 230 6.37 -9.78 1.86
C THR A 230 4.92 -10.25 1.80
N GLY A 231 4.06 -9.57 1.03
CA GLY A 231 2.65 -9.89 0.87
C GLY A 231 1.72 -9.33 1.95
N ASP A 232 2.23 -8.61 2.96
CA ASP A 232 1.36 -7.99 3.96
C ASP A 232 0.43 -6.97 3.27
N LEU A 233 -0.87 -7.09 3.51
CA LEU A 233 -1.92 -6.27 2.93
C LEU A 233 -2.22 -5.08 3.83
N TYR A 234 -2.27 -3.89 3.24
CA TYR A 234 -2.71 -2.66 3.87
C TYR A 234 -4.04 -2.22 3.26
N VAL A 235 -4.98 -1.83 4.11
CA VAL A 235 -6.35 -1.45 3.73
C VAL A 235 -6.68 -0.10 4.36
N SER A 236 -7.09 0.87 3.55
CA SER A 236 -7.72 2.09 4.02
C SER A 236 -9.15 1.76 4.46
N ASP A 237 -9.35 1.72 5.76
CA ASP A 237 -10.62 1.43 6.42
C ASP A 237 -11.34 2.77 6.64
N SER A 238 -11.94 3.28 5.55
CA SER A 238 -12.19 4.71 5.38
C SER A 238 -13.35 5.23 6.23
N GLY A 239 -14.38 4.40 6.47
CA GLY A 239 -15.48 4.71 7.38
C GLY A 239 -15.02 4.77 8.85
N ASN A 240 -14.00 3.99 9.20
CA ASN A 240 -13.37 3.99 10.52
C ASN A 240 -12.20 5.00 10.65
N ASN A 241 -11.92 5.80 9.63
CA ASN A 241 -10.83 6.78 9.59
C ASN A 241 -9.45 6.22 10.00
N ARG A 242 -9.15 4.97 9.60
CA ARG A 242 -7.88 4.30 9.94
C ARG A 242 -7.30 3.56 8.74
N VAL A 243 -6.06 3.10 8.88
CA VAL A 243 -5.45 2.11 7.98
C VAL A 243 -5.16 0.86 8.79
N VAL A 244 -5.57 -0.30 8.30
CA VAL A 244 -5.23 -1.59 8.91
C VAL A 244 -4.22 -2.35 8.06
N LYS A 245 -3.43 -3.20 8.73
CA LYS A 245 -2.47 -4.13 8.14
C LYS A 245 -2.88 -5.55 8.51
N ILE A 246 -3.03 -6.42 7.51
CA ILE A 246 -3.19 -7.87 7.67
C ILE A 246 -1.84 -8.51 7.35
N ALA A 247 -1.23 -9.16 8.33
CA ALA A 247 0.08 -9.79 8.16
C ALA A 247 -0.02 -11.09 7.35
N ALA A 248 0.72 -11.23 6.25
CA ALA A 248 0.62 -12.36 5.33
C ALA A 248 0.93 -13.71 5.99
N ALA A 249 1.91 -13.72 6.90
CA ALA A 249 2.37 -14.94 7.58
C ALA A 249 1.42 -15.47 8.67
N THR A 250 0.47 -14.67 9.15
CA THR A 250 -0.37 -15.03 10.33
C THR A 250 -1.86 -14.70 10.17
N GLY A 251 -2.25 -13.90 9.18
CA GLY A 251 -3.60 -13.34 9.07
C GLY A 251 -3.92 -12.26 10.11
N LEU A 252 -3.00 -11.91 11.01
CA LEU A 252 -3.27 -10.96 12.10
C LEU A 252 -3.54 -9.55 11.57
N GLN A 253 -4.71 -9.01 11.89
CA GLN A 253 -5.04 -7.61 11.67
C GLN A 253 -4.44 -6.71 12.78
N THR A 254 -3.84 -5.60 12.38
CA THR A 254 -3.34 -4.54 13.28
C THR A 254 -3.67 -3.16 12.69
N THR A 255 -3.88 -2.15 13.53
CA THR A 255 -4.02 -0.76 13.05
C THR A 255 -2.65 -0.14 12.85
N VAL A 256 -2.42 0.46 11.67
CA VAL A 256 -1.20 1.23 11.39
C VAL A 256 -1.28 2.54 12.18
N PRO A 257 -0.23 2.97 12.91
CA PRO A 257 -0.29 4.08 13.86
C PRO A 257 -0.25 5.47 13.19
N PHE A 258 -1.05 5.68 12.15
CA PHE A 258 -1.38 7.02 11.67
C PHE A 258 -2.26 7.75 12.70
N THR A 259 -2.10 9.07 12.81
CA THR A 259 -2.91 9.94 13.68
C THR A 259 -3.58 11.05 12.89
N GLY A 260 -4.85 11.32 13.22
CA GLY A 260 -5.63 12.42 12.66
C GLY A 260 -6.02 12.25 11.18
N LEU A 261 -6.24 11.01 10.72
CA LEU A 261 -6.80 10.74 9.39
C LEU A 261 -8.28 11.16 9.32
N SER A 262 -8.73 11.56 8.14
CA SER A 262 -10.14 11.80 7.81
C SER A 262 -10.42 11.31 6.39
N ASN A 263 -11.23 10.26 6.27
CA ASN A 263 -11.52 9.53 5.04
C ASN A 263 -10.24 9.14 4.25
N PRO A 264 -9.40 8.23 4.79
CA PRO A 264 -8.23 7.75 4.06
C PRO A 264 -8.67 7.00 2.79
N LEU A 265 -8.05 7.32 1.66
CA LEU A 265 -8.35 6.72 0.35
C LEU A 265 -7.18 5.87 -0.15
N GLY A 266 -6.44 6.31 -1.18
CA GLY A 266 -5.36 5.52 -1.77
C GLY A 266 -4.19 5.28 -0.82
N LEU A 267 -3.52 4.14 -1.02
CA LEU A 267 -2.33 3.71 -0.31
C LEU A 267 -1.20 3.41 -1.31
N ALA A 268 0.04 3.65 -0.90
CA ALA A 268 1.22 3.20 -1.64
C ALA A 268 2.38 2.92 -0.66
N LEU A 269 3.23 1.93 -0.95
CA LEU A 269 4.50 1.74 -0.22
C LEU A 269 5.68 2.18 -1.09
N ASP A 270 6.64 2.88 -0.49
CA ASP A 270 7.95 3.07 -1.13
C ASP A 270 8.83 1.82 -1.00
N LEU A 271 9.92 1.78 -1.77
CA LEU A 271 10.89 0.67 -1.77
C LEU A 271 11.58 0.40 -0.42
N ARG A 272 11.39 1.27 0.60
CA ARG A 272 11.93 1.12 1.96
C ARG A 272 10.85 0.70 2.95
N GLY A 273 9.65 0.38 2.47
CA GLY A 273 8.51 -0.06 3.27
C GLY A 273 7.81 1.06 4.03
N ALA A 274 8.07 2.35 3.72
CA ALA A 274 7.25 3.42 4.28
C ALA A 274 5.91 3.47 3.54
N LEU A 275 4.82 3.51 4.30
CA LEU A 275 3.45 3.54 3.80
C LEU A 275 2.99 4.99 3.67
N TYR A 276 2.37 5.30 2.55
CA TYR A 276 1.79 6.60 2.22
C TYR A 276 0.28 6.44 2.13
N VAL A 277 -0.47 7.41 2.64
CA VAL A 277 -1.94 7.45 2.62
C VAL A 277 -2.42 8.81 2.13
N ALA A 278 -3.38 8.79 1.21
CA ALA A 278 -4.13 9.97 0.83
C ALA A 278 -5.16 10.26 1.92
N ASP A 279 -4.89 11.28 2.73
CA ASP A 279 -5.74 11.71 3.84
C ASP A 279 -6.74 12.74 3.31
N ALA A 280 -7.76 12.21 2.63
CA ALA A 280 -8.46 12.92 1.56
C ALA A 280 -9.17 14.18 2.05
N PHE A 281 -9.95 14.08 3.13
CA PHE A 281 -10.71 15.23 3.65
C PHE A 281 -9.83 16.24 4.41
N ASN A 282 -8.60 15.87 4.76
CA ASN A 282 -7.57 16.79 5.26
C ASN A 282 -6.70 17.39 4.13
N ASN A 283 -7.01 17.12 2.86
CA ASN A 283 -6.33 17.68 1.69
C ASN A 283 -4.81 17.50 1.69
N ARG A 284 -4.32 16.35 2.18
CA ARG A 284 -2.88 16.08 2.32
C ARG A 284 -2.53 14.63 2.06
N VAL A 285 -1.23 14.36 1.89
CA VAL A 285 -0.68 12.99 1.90
C VAL A 285 0.20 12.84 3.13
N LEU A 286 -0.03 11.77 3.90
CA LEU A 286 0.81 11.39 5.03
C LEU A 286 1.71 10.20 4.65
N ARG A 287 2.92 10.16 5.19
CA ARG A 287 3.81 9.00 5.22
C ARG A 287 3.99 8.53 6.64
N ILE A 288 4.00 7.22 6.86
CA ILE A 288 4.55 6.60 8.07
C ILE A 288 5.66 5.62 7.70
N ARG A 289 6.81 5.73 8.37
CA ARG A 289 7.94 4.81 8.19
C ARG A 289 7.78 3.54 9.06
N PRO A 290 8.48 2.43 8.78
CA PRO A 290 8.44 1.22 9.62
C PRO A 290 8.78 1.44 11.10
N ASN A 291 9.52 2.49 11.43
CA ASN A 291 9.82 2.90 12.81
C ASN A 291 8.71 3.74 13.48
N GLY A 292 7.51 3.83 12.87
CA GLY A 292 6.38 4.60 13.37
C GLY A 292 6.44 6.11 13.14
N THR A 293 7.48 6.65 12.49
CA THR A 293 7.59 8.11 12.27
C THR A 293 6.62 8.59 11.18
N GLN A 294 5.55 9.29 11.59
CA GLN A 294 4.61 9.99 10.69
C GLN A 294 5.16 11.35 10.24
N VAL A 295 4.98 11.69 8.95
CA VAL A 295 5.33 12.99 8.35
C VAL A 295 4.28 13.33 7.27
N ALA A 296 3.77 14.56 7.26
CA ALA A 296 3.01 15.08 6.12
C ALA A 296 3.95 15.45 4.96
N LEU A 297 3.58 15.10 3.72
CA LEU A 297 4.36 15.51 2.55
C LEU A 297 4.12 16.99 2.26
N ASN A 298 5.15 17.67 1.76
CA ASN A 298 5.02 19.04 1.28
C ASN A 298 4.19 19.03 -0.01
N SER A 299 3.01 19.64 0.05
CA SER A 299 2.08 19.79 -1.07
C SER A 299 1.37 21.13 -1.04
N THR A 300 1.06 21.69 -2.19
CA THR A 300 0.41 23.00 -2.34
C THR A 300 -0.92 22.85 -3.06
N GLY A 301 -2.02 23.18 -2.37
CA GLY A 301 -3.35 23.24 -2.95
C GLY A 301 -3.86 21.91 -3.52
N LEU A 302 -3.59 20.79 -2.83
CA LEU A 302 -4.35 19.56 -3.06
C LEU A 302 -5.82 19.75 -2.64
N ASN A 303 -6.72 19.03 -3.29
CA ASN A 303 -8.14 19.00 -2.98
C ASN A 303 -8.64 17.56 -3.13
N THR A 304 -8.94 16.91 -2.00
CA THR A 304 -9.36 15.50 -1.93
C THR A 304 -8.38 14.57 -2.66
N PRO A 305 -7.12 14.42 -2.21
CA PRO A 305 -6.22 13.45 -2.84
C PRO A 305 -6.81 12.04 -2.74
N THR A 306 -6.73 11.27 -3.83
CA THR A 306 -7.39 9.95 -3.97
C THR A 306 -6.37 8.84 -4.17
N GLY A 307 -5.96 8.55 -5.41
CA GLY A 307 -4.98 7.50 -5.73
C GLY A 307 -3.54 7.94 -5.48
N LEU A 308 -2.71 6.98 -5.08
CA LEU A 308 -1.28 7.11 -4.83
C LEU A 308 -0.53 6.04 -5.62
N ALA A 309 0.57 6.40 -6.30
CA ALA A 309 1.45 5.41 -6.94
C ALA A 309 2.90 5.87 -7.03
N PHE A 310 3.84 4.93 -6.89
CA PHE A 310 5.25 5.14 -7.22
C PHE A 310 5.56 4.56 -8.61
N PRO A 311 6.45 5.21 -9.40
CA PRO A 311 6.92 4.64 -10.65
C PRO A 311 7.71 3.34 -10.42
N PRO A 312 7.81 2.46 -11.43
CA PRO A 312 8.62 1.26 -11.35
C PRO A 312 10.11 1.63 -11.18
N ARG A 313 10.92 0.66 -10.74
CA ARG A 313 12.38 0.83 -10.74
C ARG A 313 12.90 0.90 -12.17
N THR A 314 13.31 2.07 -12.62
CA THR A 314 14.16 2.21 -13.81
C THR A 314 15.57 1.73 -13.44
N GLY A 315 15.99 0.60 -14.01
CA GLY A 315 17.30 -0.02 -13.72
C GLY A 315 17.23 -1.48 -13.28
N ALA A 316 16.78 -2.35 -14.18
CA ALA A 316 17.09 -3.78 -14.24
C ALA A 316 16.58 -4.34 -15.58
N ALA A 317 17.19 -3.87 -16.67
CA ALA A 317 17.45 -4.78 -17.78
C ALA A 317 18.61 -5.68 -17.31
N GLU A 318 18.45 -6.99 -17.45
CA GLU A 318 19.51 -7.97 -17.22
C GLU A 318 20.59 -7.88 -18.31
#